data_AF-A0A1V4X8N7-F1
#
_entry.id   AF-A0A1V4X8N7-F1
#
_cell.length_a   1.000
_cell.length_b   1.000
_cell.length_c   1.000
_cell.angle_alpha   90.00
_cell.angle_beta   90.00
_cell.angle_gamma   90.00
#
_symmetry.space_group_name_H-M   'P 1'
#
loop_
_entity.id
_entity.type
_entity.pdbx_description
1 polymer ?
#
loop_
_entity_poly.entity_id
_entity_poly.type
_entity_poly.pdbx_seq_one_letter_code
_entity_poly.pdbx_strand_id
1 'polypeptide(L)'
;MAQDQGCSVSDLIHDEELRKRIELGKYVTDRIGLPTLKDIMAELAKPGRDPREHLENVTFAEGIEKISDLIPGMKVPGVVTNVTAFGAFVDIGVHQDGLVHLSQLADVFVKSAQDVVKVNQKVEVTVLAVDLERSRISLSMKKSPKPTKIVL
;
A
#
# COMPACT_ATOMS: atom_id res chain seq x y z
N MET A 1 -12.37 7.53 -37.64
CA MET A 1 -11.45 6.60 -36.96
C MET A 1 -11.94 5.16 -37.02
N ALA A 2 -12.94 4.75 -36.23
CA ALA A 2 -13.42 3.36 -36.22
C ALA A 2 -13.94 2.90 -37.60
N GLN A 3 -14.78 3.73 -38.23
CA GLN A 3 -15.30 3.49 -39.58
C GLN A 3 -14.19 3.35 -40.63
N ASP A 4 -13.13 4.15 -40.55
CA ASP A 4 -12.01 4.12 -41.50
C ASP A 4 -11.13 2.87 -41.33
N GLN A 5 -11.15 2.27 -40.13
CA GLN A 5 -10.51 0.99 -39.84
C GLN A 5 -11.46 -0.21 -40.03
N GLY A 6 -12.68 0.02 -40.52
CA GLY A 6 -13.68 -1.04 -40.71
C GLY A 6 -14.09 -1.75 -39.42
N CYS A 7 -13.96 -1.09 -38.27
CA CYS A 7 -14.24 -1.66 -36.95
C CYS A 7 -15.25 -0.80 -36.17
N SER A 8 -15.78 -1.35 -35.08
CA SER A 8 -16.63 -0.61 -34.16
C SER A 8 -15.80 0.12 -33.09
N VAL A 9 -16.42 1.08 -32.40
CA VAL A 9 -15.79 1.75 -31.25
C VAL A 9 -15.48 0.75 -30.14
N SER A 10 -16.33 -0.26 -29.95
CA SER A 10 -16.09 -1.34 -28.99
C SER A 10 -14.84 -2.13 -29.31
N ASP A 11 -14.55 -2.38 -30.59
CA ASP A 11 -13.34 -3.12 -31.01
C ASP A 11 -12.09 -2.29 -30.69
N LEU A 12 -12.14 -0.97 -30.90
CA LEU A 12 -11.06 -0.06 -30.52
C LEU A 12 -10.82 0.01 -29.02
N ILE A 13 -11.78 -0.37 -28.16
CA ILE A 13 -11.59 -0.43 -26.71
C ILE A 13 -10.83 -1.70 -26.32
N HIS A 14 -11.15 -2.84 -26.94
CA HIS A 14 -10.60 -4.13 -26.57
C HIS A 14 -9.28 -4.47 -27.28
N ASP A 15 -9.04 -3.91 -28.46
CA ASP A 15 -7.88 -4.24 -29.29
C ASP A 15 -6.88 -3.07 -29.39
N GLU A 16 -5.70 -3.26 -28.78
CA GLU A 16 -4.61 -2.29 -28.81
C GLU A 16 -3.96 -2.15 -30.19
N GLU A 17 -3.91 -3.23 -30.95
CA GLU A 17 -3.30 -3.25 -32.28
C GLU A 17 -4.16 -2.49 -33.30
N LEU A 18 -5.48 -2.46 -33.12
CA LEU A 18 -6.36 -1.59 -33.91
C LEU A 18 -6.12 -0.11 -33.58
N ARG A 19 -5.92 0.25 -32.31
CA ARG A 19 -5.61 1.64 -31.91
C ARG A 19 -4.28 2.12 -32.47
N LYS A 20 -3.23 1.30 -32.40
CA LYS A 20 -1.90 1.63 -32.93
C LYS A 20 -1.89 1.86 -34.43
N ARG A 21 -2.79 1.20 -35.17
CA ARG A 21 -2.95 1.37 -36.63
C ARG A 21 -3.61 2.69 -37.02
N ILE A 22 -4.23 3.43 -36.09
CA ILE A 22 -4.87 4.71 -36.39
C ILE A 22 -3.82 5.82 -36.49
N GLU A 23 -3.69 6.39 -37.69
CA GLU A 23 -2.89 7.59 -37.93
C GLU A 23 -3.67 8.85 -37.50
N LEU A 24 -3.42 9.34 -36.29
CA LEU A 24 -4.14 10.49 -35.71
C LEU A 24 -4.03 11.78 -36.54
N GLY A 25 -2.93 11.96 -37.29
CA GLY A 25 -2.71 13.14 -38.14
C GLY A 25 -3.81 13.35 -39.18
N LYS A 26 -4.47 12.29 -39.63
CA LYS A 26 -5.58 12.36 -40.61
C LYS A 26 -6.86 12.97 -40.06
N TYR A 27 -6.98 13.07 -38.74
CA TYR A 27 -8.19 13.55 -38.06
C TYR A 27 -8.00 14.92 -37.40
N VAL A 28 -6.86 15.57 -37.64
CA VAL A 28 -6.60 16.93 -37.15
C VAL A 28 -7.42 17.91 -37.98
N THR A 29 -8.14 18.78 -37.29
CA THR A 29 -8.94 19.86 -37.89
C THR A 29 -8.69 21.15 -37.14
N ASP A 30 -9.18 22.28 -37.65
CA ASP A 30 -9.09 23.58 -36.98
C ASP A 30 -9.74 23.60 -35.58
N ARG A 31 -10.63 22.63 -35.29
CA ARG A 31 -11.32 22.50 -34.01
C ARG A 31 -10.77 21.39 -33.12
N ILE A 32 -10.09 20.40 -33.69
CA ILE A 32 -9.61 19.22 -32.98
C ILE A 32 -8.13 19.02 -33.28
N GLY A 33 -7.29 19.36 -32.31
CA GLY A 33 -5.84 19.23 -32.41
C GLY A 33 -5.34 17.82 -32.04
N LEU A 34 -4.08 17.55 -32.37
CA LEU A 34 -3.38 16.33 -31.96
C LEU A 34 -3.45 16.02 -30.45
N PRO A 35 -3.37 17.00 -29.52
CA PRO A 35 -3.49 16.71 -28.09
C PRO A 35 -4.82 16.02 -27.75
N THR A 36 -5.93 16.57 -28.24
CA THR A 36 -7.27 16.02 -28.01
C THR A 36 -7.41 14.61 -28.58
N LEU A 37 -6.86 14.35 -29.76
CA LEU A 37 -6.89 13.01 -30.36
C LEU A 37 -6.08 12.00 -29.56
N LYS A 38 -4.94 12.41 -29.00
CA LYS A 38 -4.14 11.56 -28.11
C LYS A 38 -4.88 11.24 -26.81
N ASP A 39 -5.58 12.23 -26.24
CA ASP A 39 -6.39 12.02 -25.04
C ASP A 39 -7.52 11.03 -25.31
N ILE A 40 -8.23 11.17 -26.45
CA ILE A 40 -9.27 10.21 -26.86
C ILE A 40 -8.71 8.79 -27.01
N MET A 41 -7.51 8.63 -27.61
CA MET A 41 -6.89 7.30 -27.72
C MET A 41 -6.49 6.72 -26.35
N ALA A 42 -6.02 7.56 -25.42
CA ALA A 42 -5.68 7.14 -24.07
C ALA A 42 -6.93 6.69 -23.29
N GLU A 43 -8.05 7.41 -23.45
CA GLU A 43 -9.34 7.05 -22.87
C GLU A 43 -9.90 5.75 -23.47
N LEU A 44 -9.82 5.57 -24.79
CA LEU A 44 -10.24 4.31 -25.44
C LEU A 44 -9.42 3.11 -24.97
N ALA A 45 -8.15 3.29 -24.62
CA ALA A 45 -7.31 2.21 -24.10
C ALA A 45 -7.72 1.78 -22.68
N LYS A 46 -8.37 2.66 -21.90
CA LYS A 46 -8.80 2.41 -20.51
C LYS A 46 -10.07 3.21 -20.19
N PRO A 47 -11.25 2.78 -20.70
CA PRO A 47 -12.48 3.52 -20.50
C PRO A 47 -12.84 3.57 -19.01
N GLY A 48 -13.08 4.78 -18.50
CA GLY A 48 -13.48 4.97 -17.10
C GLY A 48 -12.33 4.89 -16.11
N ARG A 49 -11.15 5.41 -16.48
CA ARG A 49 -10.04 5.62 -15.56
C ARG A 49 -10.53 6.39 -14.33
N ASP A 50 -10.72 5.71 -13.21
CA ASP A 50 -10.87 6.38 -11.93
C ASP A 50 -9.53 7.11 -11.66
N PRO A 51 -9.52 8.45 -11.53
CA PRO A 51 -8.30 9.22 -11.26
C PRO A 51 -7.72 8.93 -9.87
N ARG A 52 -8.47 8.23 -9.01
CA ARG A 52 -8.00 7.80 -7.70
C ARG A 52 -6.94 6.73 -7.93
N GLU A 53 -5.72 7.02 -7.48
CA GLU A 53 -4.63 6.05 -7.45
C GLU A 53 -5.14 4.72 -6.90
N HIS A 54 -4.71 3.64 -7.55
CA HIS A 54 -4.91 2.28 -7.10
C HIS A 54 -4.70 2.23 -5.58
N LEU A 55 -5.71 1.78 -4.85
CA LEU A 55 -5.53 1.31 -3.49
C LEU A 55 -4.52 0.15 -3.62
N GLU A 56 -3.24 0.44 -3.43
CA GLU A 56 -2.22 -0.58 -3.25
C GLU A 56 -2.70 -1.35 -2.03
N ASN A 57 -3.37 -2.46 -2.27
CA ASN A 57 -3.58 -3.48 -1.28
C ASN A 57 -2.17 -3.83 -0.80
N VAL A 58 -1.80 -3.27 0.35
CA VAL A 58 -0.60 -3.68 1.05
C VAL A 58 -0.78 -5.18 1.21
N THR A 59 0.02 -5.94 0.49
CA THR A 59 0.12 -7.38 0.68
C THR A 59 0.77 -7.57 2.04
N PHE A 60 -0.04 -7.45 3.09
CA PHE A 60 0.24 -8.10 4.36
C PHE A 60 0.51 -9.56 3.98
N ALA A 61 1.65 -10.09 4.43
CA ALA A 61 2.14 -11.39 3.99
C ALA A 61 1.00 -12.42 3.94
N GLU A 62 0.77 -13.01 2.76
CA GLU A 62 -0.37 -13.88 2.49
C GLU A 62 -0.51 -14.94 3.61
N GLY A 63 -1.63 -14.94 4.33
CA GLY A 63 -1.98 -15.97 5.30
C GLY A 63 -1.87 -15.62 6.79
N ILE A 64 -1.59 -14.37 7.17
CA ILE A 64 -1.60 -13.94 8.58
C ILE A 64 -2.87 -13.14 8.86
N GLU A 65 -3.95 -13.83 9.25
CA GLU A 65 -5.22 -13.19 9.61
C GLU A 65 -5.46 -13.19 11.13
N LYS A 66 -4.79 -14.10 11.86
CA LYS A 66 -5.01 -14.29 13.29
C LYS A 66 -3.73 -14.15 14.08
N ILE A 67 -3.89 -13.76 15.35
CA ILE A 67 -2.81 -13.67 16.33
C ILE A 67 -2.09 -15.03 16.48
N SER A 68 -2.80 -16.15 16.29
CA SER A 68 -2.25 -17.51 16.34
C SER A 68 -1.21 -17.81 15.28
N ASP A 69 -1.25 -17.08 14.17
CA ASP A 69 -0.38 -17.32 13.01
C ASP A 69 0.95 -16.56 13.15
N LEU A 70 1.06 -15.70 14.18
CA LEU A 70 2.24 -14.92 14.47
C LEU A 70 3.28 -15.73 15.22
N ILE A 71 4.47 -15.83 14.63
CA ILE A 71 5.63 -16.46 15.24
C ILE A 71 6.58 -15.37 15.75
N PRO A 72 7.03 -15.42 17.02
CA PRO A 72 8.08 -14.53 17.50
C PRO A 72 9.34 -14.60 16.62
N GLY A 73 9.89 -13.44 16.26
CA GLY A 73 11.02 -13.26 15.34
C GLY A 73 10.61 -12.96 13.89
N MET A 74 9.32 -13.09 13.57
CA MET A 74 8.83 -12.83 12.22
C MET A 74 8.75 -11.32 11.94
N LYS A 75 9.15 -10.92 10.73
CA LYS A 75 9.02 -9.54 10.25
C LYS A 75 7.76 -9.41 9.43
N VAL A 76 6.96 -8.41 9.74
CA VAL A 76 5.69 -8.13 9.07
C VAL A 76 5.55 -6.64 8.79
N PRO A 77 4.96 -6.26 7.64
CA PRO A 77 4.57 -4.89 7.42
C PRO A 77 3.38 -4.54 8.33
N GLY A 78 3.32 -3.30 8.78
CA GLY A 78 2.22 -2.77 9.57
C GLY A 78 2.01 -1.28 9.36
N VAL A 79 0.90 -0.77 9.87
CA VAL A 79 0.53 0.64 9.81
C VAL A 79 0.35 1.17 11.22
N VAL A 80 0.97 2.30 11.53
CA VAL A 80 0.84 2.94 12.84
C VAL A 80 -0.59 3.48 13.01
N THR A 81 -1.35 2.92 13.94
CA THR A 81 -2.74 3.33 14.23
C THR A 81 -2.76 4.49 15.22
N ASN A 82 -1.88 4.47 16.21
CA ASN A 82 -1.84 5.45 17.27
C ASN A 82 -0.44 5.61 17.85
N VAL A 83 -0.09 6.81 18.32
CA VAL A 83 1.21 7.11 18.91
C VAL A 83 1.02 7.71 20.30
N THR A 84 1.57 7.06 21.32
CA THR A 84 1.46 7.48 22.73
C THR A 84 2.81 7.95 23.26
N ALA A 85 2.85 8.44 24.50
CA ALA A 85 4.11 8.87 25.13
C ALA A 85 5.09 7.70 25.40
N PHE A 86 4.58 6.47 25.57
CA PHE A 86 5.38 5.30 25.92
C PHE A 86 5.65 4.36 24.74
N GLY A 87 5.10 4.64 23.56
CA GLY A 87 5.24 3.78 22.39
C GLY A 87 4.32 4.14 21.23
N ALA A 88 4.17 3.20 20.30
CA ALA A 88 3.26 3.29 19.18
C ALA A 88 2.48 1.99 18.99
N PHE A 89 1.22 2.11 18.60
CA PHE A 89 0.37 1.00 18.20
C PHE A 89 0.46 0.82 16.70
N VAL A 90 0.68 -0.41 16.27
CA VAL A 90 0.84 -0.79 14.87
C VAL A 90 -0.13 -1.92 14.57
N ASP A 91 -0.97 -1.71 13.58
CA ASP A 91 -1.82 -2.74 13.00
C ASP A 91 -1.01 -3.52 11.95
N ILE A 92 -0.96 -4.84 12.12
CA ILE A 92 -0.26 -5.78 11.24
C ILE A 92 -1.23 -6.69 10.48
N GLY A 93 -2.54 -6.41 10.54
CA GLY A 93 -3.58 -7.13 9.80
C GLY A 93 -4.24 -8.29 10.56
N VAL A 94 -4.00 -8.43 11.87
CA VAL A 94 -4.54 -9.54 12.69
C VAL A 94 -5.72 -9.14 13.59
N HIS A 95 -6.42 -8.06 13.23
CA HIS A 95 -7.51 -7.42 13.99
C HIS A 95 -7.13 -6.94 15.41
N GLN A 96 -5.85 -7.02 15.77
CA GLN A 96 -5.34 -6.65 17.07
C GLN A 96 -4.06 -5.83 16.91
N ASP A 97 -4.08 -4.63 17.50
CA ASP A 97 -2.92 -3.73 17.46
C ASP A 97 -1.78 -4.31 18.29
N GLY A 98 -0.58 -4.29 17.73
CA GLY A 98 0.65 -4.58 18.45
C GLY A 98 1.27 -3.30 19.02
N LEU A 99 1.88 -3.42 20.20
CA LEU A 99 2.55 -2.31 20.86
C LEU A 99 4.05 -2.35 20.56
N VAL A 100 4.57 -1.26 20.00
CA VAL A 100 6.01 -0.98 19.94
C VAL A 100 6.38 -0.06 21.11
N HIS A 101 7.21 -0.54 22.01
CA HIS A 101 7.69 0.27 23.14
C HIS A 101 8.65 1.38 22.66
N LEU A 102 8.73 2.51 23.37
CA LEU A 102 9.60 3.65 23.01
C LEU A 102 11.07 3.23 22.75
N SER A 103 11.59 2.31 23.57
CA SER A 103 12.95 1.75 23.43
C SER A 103 13.14 0.83 22.21
N GLN A 104 12.04 0.36 21.63
CA GLN A 104 11.97 -0.54 20.48
C GLN A 104 11.60 0.20 19.18
N LEU A 105 11.35 1.51 19.22
CA LEU A 105 11.08 2.32 18.02
C LEU A 105 12.33 2.57 17.17
N ALA A 106 13.49 2.73 17.81
CA ALA A 106 14.74 3.01 17.11
C ALA A 106 15.96 2.45 17.87
N ASP A 107 17.09 2.36 17.17
CA ASP A 107 18.40 2.01 17.76
C ASP A 107 19.03 3.16 18.55
N VAL A 108 18.50 4.37 18.41
CA VAL A 108 18.89 5.58 19.14
C VAL A 108 17.94 5.88 20.29
N PHE A 109 18.36 6.73 21.24
CA PHE A 109 17.48 7.22 22.30
C PHE A 109 16.41 8.15 21.73
N VAL A 110 15.15 7.79 21.94
CA VAL A 110 13.98 8.54 21.47
C VAL A 110 13.33 9.22 22.68
N LYS A 111 13.18 10.54 22.63
CA LYS A 111 12.49 11.32 23.68
C LYS A 111 10.97 11.17 23.59
N SER A 112 10.44 11.22 22.37
CA SER A 112 9.00 11.12 22.10
C SER A 112 8.76 10.24 20.88
N ALA A 113 7.80 9.32 20.96
CA ALA A 113 7.48 8.43 19.84
C ALA A 113 7.00 9.20 18.60
N GLN A 114 6.34 10.35 18.81
CA GLN A 114 5.81 11.22 17.75
C GLN A 114 6.90 11.82 16.84
N ASP A 115 8.15 11.90 17.33
CA ASP A 115 9.28 12.39 16.54
C ASP A 115 9.81 11.34 15.55
N VAL A 116 9.51 10.06 15.81
CA VAL A 116 10.03 8.91 15.03
C VAL A 116 8.97 8.33 14.12
N VAL A 117 7.73 8.24 14.60
CA VAL A 117 6.61 7.66 13.86
C VAL A 117 5.40 8.57 13.86
N LYS A 118 4.65 8.52 12.76
CA LYS A 118 3.39 9.24 12.56
C LYS A 118 2.23 8.26 12.42
N VAL A 119 1.04 8.70 12.81
CA VAL A 119 -0.20 7.96 12.55
C VAL A 119 -0.38 7.77 11.03
N ASN A 120 -0.88 6.60 10.62
CA ASN A 120 -1.01 6.14 9.24
C ASN A 120 0.32 5.93 8.49
N GLN A 121 1.45 5.88 9.19
CA GLN A 121 2.73 5.55 8.58
C GLN A 121 2.87 4.04 8.40
N LYS A 122 3.25 3.60 7.19
CA LYS A 122 3.65 2.22 6.90
C LYS A 122 5.04 1.97 7.51
N VAL A 123 5.19 0.91 8.29
CA VAL A 123 6.41 0.53 9.00
C VAL A 123 6.66 -0.97 8.90
N GLU A 124 7.92 -1.39 8.93
CA GLU A 124 8.28 -2.80 9.10
C GLU A 124 8.54 -3.08 10.58
N VAL A 125 7.87 -4.09 11.13
CA VAL A 125 7.97 -4.46 12.54
C VAL A 125 8.33 -5.93 12.68
N THR A 126 9.05 -6.27 13.74
CA THR A 126 9.37 -7.64 14.13
C THR A 126 8.55 -8.03 15.35
N VAL A 127 7.91 -9.20 15.30
CA VAL A 127 7.17 -9.77 16.43
C VAL A 127 8.17 -10.21 17.51
N LEU A 128 8.08 -9.65 18.72
CA LEU A 128 8.92 -10.06 19.84
C LEU A 128 8.28 -11.16 20.68
N ALA A 129 7.00 -11.00 20.97
CA ALA A 129 6.24 -11.89 21.82
C ALA A 129 4.75 -11.75 21.49
N VAL A 130 4.03 -12.86 21.63
CA VAL A 130 2.59 -12.95 21.39
C VAL A 130 1.97 -13.59 22.63
N ASP A 131 1.01 -12.91 23.23
CA ASP A 131 0.21 -13.38 24.35
C ASP A 131 -1.23 -13.58 23.85
N LEU A 132 -1.60 -14.84 23.62
CA LEU A 132 -2.92 -15.24 23.12
C LEU A 132 -4.00 -15.12 24.19
N GLU A 133 -3.66 -15.24 25.48
CA GLU A 133 -4.64 -15.14 26.57
C GLU A 133 -5.11 -13.69 26.74
N ARG A 134 -4.19 -12.74 26.57
CA ARG A 134 -4.47 -11.30 26.72
C ARG A 134 -4.68 -10.58 25.39
N SER A 135 -4.57 -11.29 24.26
CA SER A 135 -4.57 -10.71 22.92
C SER A 135 -3.57 -9.56 22.77
N ARG A 136 -2.34 -9.73 23.28
CA ARG A 136 -1.29 -8.69 23.23
C ARG A 136 -0.13 -9.14 22.35
N ILE A 137 0.30 -8.23 21.47
CA ILE A 137 1.43 -8.46 20.59
C ILE A 137 2.49 -7.41 20.92
N SER A 138 3.70 -7.86 21.25
CA SER A 138 4.85 -6.99 21.45
C SER A 138 5.64 -6.91 20.15
N LEU A 139 5.84 -5.70 19.65
CA LEU A 139 6.49 -5.43 18.37
C LEU A 139 7.77 -4.60 18.58
N SER A 140 8.68 -4.69 17.61
CA SER A 140 9.89 -3.88 17.55
C SER A 140 10.13 -3.35 16.15
N MET A 141 10.56 -2.09 16.04
CA MET A 141 11.00 -1.47 14.79
C MET A 141 12.53 -1.45 14.66
N LYS A 142 13.26 -2.02 15.64
CA LYS A 142 14.73 -2.09 15.59
C LYS A 142 15.19 -3.07 14.52
N LYS A 143 16.33 -2.80 13.89
CA LYS A 143 16.93 -3.71 12.89
C LYS A 143 17.39 -5.03 13.52
N SER A 144 17.82 -5.00 14.77
CA SER A 144 18.26 -6.17 15.55
C SER A 144 17.52 -6.22 16.89
N PRO A 145 16.27 -6.72 16.92
CA PRO A 145 15.52 -6.84 18.15
C PRO A 145 16.18 -7.88 19.08
N LYS A 146 16.53 -7.47 20.31
CA LYS A 146 16.87 -8.41 21.38
C LYS A 146 15.61 -8.69 22.19
N PRO A 147 15.24 -9.95 22.44
CA PRO A 147 14.13 -10.27 23.33
C PRO A 147 14.50 -9.75 24.72
N THR A 148 13.84 -8.67 25.14
CA THR A 148 14.09 -8.08 26.46
C THR A 148 13.14 -8.78 27.42
N LYS A 149 13.68 -9.44 28.46
CA LYS A 149 12.87 -10.02 29.55
C LYS A 149 11.98 -8.92 30.11
N ILE A 150 10.66 -9.08 30.00
CA ILE A 150 9.69 -8.27 30.73
C ILE A 150 9.92 -8.60 32.21
N VAL A 151 10.46 -7.65 32.97
CA VAL A 151 10.53 -7.74 34.43
C VAL A 151 9.13 -7.40 34.93
N LEU A 152 8.43 -8.40 35.43
CA LEU A 152 7.17 -8.27 36.18
C LEU A 152 7.43 -7.61 37.54
#